data_AF-A0A842U878-F1
#
_entry.id   AF-A0A842U878-F1
#
_cell.length_a   1.000
_cell.length_b   1.000
_cell.length_c   1.000
_cell.angle_alpha   90.00
_cell.angle_beta   90.00
_cell.angle_gamma   90.00
#
_symmetry.space_group_name_H-M   'P 1'
#
loop_
_entity.id
_entity.type
_entity.pdbx_description
1 polymer ?
#
loop_
_entity_poly.entity_id
_entity_poly.type
_entity_poly.pdbx_seq_one_letter_code
_entity_poly.pdbx_strand_id
1 'polypeptide(L)'
;MIYQGIFNILDIYLNEIDIFYDNIDKYFHKILNKFLENKSFENKSLLKEFKEIRFYLSNELINLGFDMEVVETKFSEQFLMLKESEIRSLSTPMERYEKKFAPVIYEIFLEAIVDYLVDLESLITMMNIKSKGILPIEFIMELKNLKSLLKENPDTMENLRKYVHIRENIIHKIRKNKERIERLEDLENPINKLQLIYLIFRIIDFFNLKKQIDFSHIESYLKENIDEWLVSIPLVTLKNPDLYFCGIYLADKLNVDIDREKITKFLLNLYDDNIDEFEAPIIEATDRLYYFIKSTSTIRLRLTDDQIEQLIQADKKFFEPHYLKELETSQLVVILKLFKLLGFFKQIEKEKISAIFEEIKARITPDGVRQYRDGFISLEATYYVLFCNYMKDTLDSLKEFNFLYNIVSRIYRNLEILDFNVDTNYDLVSEIFYSCESLKLLNCIETKEMIIHLANFLFPQEVVEKLLESEEISKISRSKQTAARFRHLKVNRVTGETIY
;
A
#
# COMPACT_ATOMS: atom_id res chain seq x y z
N MET A 1 -5.84 -1.08 3.64
CA MET A 1 -4.46 -1.61 3.62
C MET A 1 -3.97 -1.92 5.04
N ILE A 2 -3.82 -0.93 5.94
CA ILE A 2 -3.17 -1.14 7.26
C ILE A 2 -3.88 -2.15 8.18
N TYR A 3 -5.17 -2.40 7.99
CA TYR A 3 -5.93 -3.34 8.81
C TYR A 3 -5.93 -4.78 8.27
N GLN A 4 -5.53 -5.03 7.01
CA GLN A 4 -5.67 -6.35 6.40
C GLN A 4 -4.89 -7.42 7.18
N GLY A 5 -3.70 -7.10 7.67
CA GLY A 5 -2.93 -8.01 8.52
C GLY A 5 -3.62 -8.30 9.85
N ILE A 6 -4.27 -7.30 10.45
CA ILE A 6 -5.06 -7.47 11.68
C ILE A 6 -6.29 -8.35 11.42
N PHE A 7 -6.99 -8.14 10.31
CA PHE A 7 -8.14 -8.97 9.94
C PHE A 7 -7.74 -10.43 9.76
N ASN A 8 -6.61 -10.68 9.07
CA ASN A 8 -6.07 -12.04 8.95
C ASN A 8 -5.76 -12.66 10.31
N ILE A 9 -5.20 -11.89 11.26
CA ILE A 9 -4.95 -12.38 12.62
C ILE A 9 -6.26 -12.73 13.33
N LEU A 10 -7.27 -11.85 13.26
CA LEU A 10 -8.56 -12.06 13.91
C LEU A 10 -9.32 -13.25 13.31
N ASP A 11 -9.34 -13.37 11.99
CA ASP A 11 -9.98 -14.49 11.26
C ASP A 11 -9.43 -15.85 11.69
N ILE A 12 -8.15 -15.92 12.03
CA ILE A 12 -7.49 -17.17 12.44
C ILE A 12 -7.63 -17.40 13.94
N TYR A 13 -7.63 -16.31 14.73
CA TYR A 13 -7.63 -16.40 16.18
C TYR A 13 -9.04 -16.62 16.76
N LEU A 14 -10.09 -16.02 16.19
CA LEU A 14 -11.46 -16.08 16.71
C LEU A 14 -12.20 -17.27 16.08
N ASN A 15 -12.66 -18.22 16.90
CA ASN A 15 -13.28 -19.43 16.37
C ASN A 15 -14.69 -19.16 15.82
N GLU A 16 -15.37 -18.14 16.35
CA GLU A 16 -16.78 -17.84 16.04
C GLU A 16 -16.93 -16.73 14.97
N ILE A 17 -15.84 -16.39 14.26
CA ILE A 17 -15.83 -15.32 13.26
C ILE A 17 -16.71 -15.64 12.03
N ASP A 18 -16.84 -16.91 11.66
CA ASP A 18 -17.76 -17.33 10.60
C ASP A 18 -19.22 -17.06 10.97
N ILE A 19 -19.62 -17.28 12.23
CA ILE A 19 -20.98 -16.98 12.71
C ILE A 19 -21.24 -15.47 12.64
N PHE A 20 -20.21 -14.66 12.93
CA PHE A 20 -20.29 -13.21 12.80
C PHE A 20 -20.54 -12.80 11.34
N TYR A 21 -19.79 -13.34 10.37
CA TYR A 21 -20.02 -13.06 8.95
C TYR A 21 -21.40 -13.52 8.47
N ASP A 22 -21.82 -14.72 8.84
CA ASP A 22 -23.15 -15.25 8.48
C ASP A 22 -24.28 -14.35 9.00
N ASN A 23 -24.12 -13.75 10.18
CA ASN A 23 -25.12 -12.85 10.74
C ASN A 23 -25.13 -11.47 10.05
N ILE A 24 -23.97 -10.97 9.60
CA ILE A 24 -23.90 -9.79 8.73
C ILE A 24 -24.66 -10.07 7.43
N ASP A 25 -24.40 -11.20 6.77
CA ASP A 25 -25.08 -11.57 5.53
C ASP A 25 -26.58 -11.72 5.72
N LYS A 26 -27.02 -12.47 6.74
CA LYS A 26 -28.45 -12.62 7.06
C LYS A 26 -29.12 -11.27 7.25
N TYR A 27 -28.46 -10.33 7.93
CA TYR A 27 -28.97 -8.98 8.11
C TYR A 27 -29.09 -8.25 6.77
N PHE A 28 -28.00 -8.13 6.02
CA PHE A 28 -27.97 -7.36 4.77
C PHE A 28 -28.79 -7.98 3.64
N HIS A 29 -28.85 -9.30 3.52
CA HIS A 29 -29.75 -9.99 2.59
C HIS A 29 -31.21 -9.67 2.86
N LYS A 30 -31.63 -9.62 4.14
CA LYS A 30 -33.01 -9.31 4.50
C LYS A 30 -33.40 -7.89 4.10
N ILE A 31 -32.55 -6.89 4.38
CA ILE A 31 -32.83 -5.50 4.00
C ILE A 31 -32.71 -5.29 2.49
N LEU A 32 -31.76 -5.94 1.80
CA LEU A 32 -31.67 -5.91 0.33
C LEU A 32 -32.92 -6.50 -0.32
N ASN A 33 -33.36 -7.68 0.09
CA ASN A 33 -34.57 -8.29 -0.48
C ASN A 33 -35.79 -7.39 -0.32
N LYS A 34 -35.96 -6.77 0.86
CA LYS A 34 -37.02 -5.78 1.10
C LYS A 34 -36.88 -4.56 0.19
N PHE A 35 -35.67 -4.07 -0.04
CA PHE A 35 -35.42 -2.96 -0.97
C PHE A 35 -35.76 -3.33 -2.42
N LEU A 36 -35.41 -4.55 -2.84
CA LEU A 36 -35.65 -5.06 -4.18
C LEU A 36 -37.14 -5.34 -4.45
N GLU A 37 -37.88 -5.88 -3.47
CA GLU A 37 -39.35 -6.08 -3.56
C GLU A 37 -40.10 -4.77 -3.87
N ASN A 38 -39.57 -3.64 -3.40
CA ASN A 38 -40.18 -2.32 -3.57
C ASN A 38 -39.75 -1.62 -4.88
N LYS A 39 -38.95 -2.27 -5.74
CA LYS A 39 -38.46 -1.68 -6.99
C LYS A 39 -38.64 -2.61 -8.20
N SER A 40 -39.25 -2.07 -9.26
CA SER A 40 -39.13 -2.66 -10.59
C SER A 40 -37.77 -2.28 -11.21
N PHE A 41 -36.99 -3.30 -11.54
CA PHE A 41 -35.70 -3.18 -12.25
C PHE A 41 -35.84 -3.42 -13.75
N GLU A 42 -37.06 -3.54 -14.27
CA GLU A 42 -37.28 -3.70 -15.71
C GLU A 42 -36.68 -2.50 -16.46
N ASN A 43 -35.72 -2.80 -17.35
CA ASN A 43 -35.01 -1.85 -18.23
C ASN A 43 -34.01 -0.87 -17.59
N LYS A 44 -33.53 -1.08 -16.36
CA LYS A 44 -32.45 -0.26 -15.79
C LYS A 44 -31.06 -0.76 -16.21
N SER A 45 -30.12 0.17 -16.41
CA SER A 45 -28.72 -0.19 -16.64
C SER A 45 -28.07 -0.72 -15.35
N LEU A 46 -27.23 -1.76 -15.46
CA LEU A 46 -26.48 -2.36 -14.36
C LEU A 46 -25.78 -1.31 -13.46
N LEU A 47 -25.20 -0.27 -14.08
CA LEU A 47 -24.55 0.83 -13.38
C LEU A 47 -25.50 1.61 -12.47
N LYS A 48 -26.73 1.87 -12.93
CA LYS A 48 -27.74 2.59 -12.14
C LYS A 48 -28.18 1.75 -10.95
N GLU A 49 -28.42 0.46 -11.15
CA GLU A 49 -28.79 -0.45 -10.07
C GLU A 49 -27.68 -0.59 -9.03
N PHE A 50 -26.42 -0.72 -9.48
CA PHE A 50 -25.26 -0.80 -8.59
C PHE A 50 -25.12 0.45 -7.72
N LYS A 51 -25.33 1.65 -8.31
CA LYS A 51 -25.36 2.91 -7.55
C LYS A 51 -26.51 2.98 -6.55
N GLU A 52 -27.70 2.52 -6.93
CA GLU A 52 -28.87 2.49 -6.04
C GLU A 52 -28.67 1.53 -4.85
N ILE A 53 -28.12 0.33 -5.09
CA ILE A 53 -27.77 -0.64 -4.04
C ILE A 53 -26.72 -0.05 -3.11
N ARG A 54 -25.64 0.50 -3.67
CA ARG A 54 -24.57 1.15 -2.91
C ARG A 54 -25.13 2.23 -1.99
N PHE A 55 -25.94 3.15 -2.51
CA PHE A 55 -26.55 4.22 -1.74
C PHE A 55 -27.42 3.69 -0.60
N TYR A 56 -28.23 2.66 -0.87
CA TYR A 56 -29.06 2.01 0.14
C TYR A 56 -28.20 1.40 1.26
N LEU A 57 -27.17 0.61 0.91
CA LEU A 57 -26.26 0.00 1.87
C LEU A 57 -25.49 1.03 2.70
N SER A 58 -25.06 2.14 2.09
CA SER A 58 -24.42 3.25 2.82
C SER A 58 -25.32 3.82 3.90
N ASN A 59 -26.60 4.07 3.58
CA ASN A 59 -27.55 4.58 4.57
C ASN A 59 -27.82 3.58 5.69
N GLU A 60 -27.90 2.28 5.39
CA GLU A 60 -28.09 1.25 6.42
C GLU A 60 -26.88 1.17 7.36
N LEU A 61 -25.64 1.28 6.85
CA LEU A 61 -24.45 1.37 7.69
C LEU A 61 -24.45 2.63 8.58
N ILE A 62 -24.80 3.79 8.02
CA ILE A 62 -24.93 5.02 8.81
C ILE A 62 -25.98 4.85 9.92
N ASN A 63 -27.12 4.20 9.62
CA ASN A 63 -28.16 3.90 10.61
C ASN A 63 -27.70 2.92 11.71
N LEU A 64 -26.70 2.08 11.44
CA LEU A 64 -26.05 1.24 12.45
C LEU A 64 -25.07 2.04 13.34
N GLY A 65 -24.80 3.30 13.01
CA GLY A 65 -23.90 4.17 13.75
C GLY A 65 -22.46 4.15 13.23
N PHE A 66 -22.23 3.74 11.98
CA PHE A 66 -20.93 3.94 11.33
C PHE A 66 -20.80 5.38 10.83
N ASP A 67 -19.58 5.91 10.89
CA ASP A 67 -19.27 7.25 10.39
C ASP A 67 -19.51 7.35 8.88
N MET A 68 -20.19 8.42 8.45
CA MET A 68 -20.56 8.64 7.05
C MET A 68 -19.33 8.73 6.15
N GLU A 69 -18.29 9.42 6.60
CA GLU A 69 -17.10 9.65 5.80
C GLU A 69 -16.29 8.36 5.62
N VAL A 70 -16.22 7.53 6.67
CA VAL A 70 -15.63 6.18 6.59
C VAL A 70 -16.37 5.32 5.56
N VAL A 71 -17.70 5.29 5.64
CA VAL A 71 -18.55 4.52 4.72
C VAL A 71 -18.39 4.99 3.28
N GLU A 72 -18.43 6.31 3.04
CA GLU A 72 -18.26 6.87 1.70
C GLU A 72 -16.88 6.59 1.11
N THR A 73 -15.84 6.70 1.94
CA THR A 73 -14.46 6.42 1.54
C THR A 73 -14.31 4.96 1.12
N LYS A 74 -14.78 4.01 1.94
CA LYS A 74 -14.75 2.57 1.62
C LYS A 74 -15.51 2.23 0.36
N PHE A 75 -16.72 2.79 0.19
CA PHE A 75 -17.48 2.53 -1.03
C PHE A 75 -16.90 3.23 -2.27
N SER A 76 -16.03 4.24 -2.11
CA SER A 76 -15.42 4.95 -3.23
C SER A 76 -14.26 4.21 -3.90
N GLU A 77 -13.80 3.12 -3.29
CA GLU A 77 -12.62 2.38 -3.73
C GLU A 77 -12.77 1.73 -5.12
N GLN A 78 -11.63 1.59 -5.80
CA GLN A 78 -11.55 1.05 -7.16
C GLN A 78 -12.11 -0.37 -7.27
N PHE A 79 -12.05 -1.17 -6.21
CA PHE A 79 -12.62 -2.52 -6.15
C PHE A 79 -14.11 -2.57 -6.57
N LEU A 80 -14.86 -1.52 -6.24
CA LEU A 80 -16.29 -1.42 -6.53
C LEU A 80 -16.59 -0.88 -7.94
N MET A 81 -15.57 -0.51 -8.70
CA MET A 81 -15.75 -0.15 -10.12
C MET A 81 -16.02 -1.43 -10.92
N LEU A 82 -17.08 -1.41 -11.74
CA LEU A 82 -17.45 -2.53 -12.59
C LEU A 82 -16.49 -2.62 -13.78
N LYS A 83 -15.76 -3.73 -13.89
CA LYS A 83 -14.95 -4.03 -15.09
C LYS A 83 -15.80 -4.78 -16.11
N GLU A 84 -15.54 -4.57 -17.39
CA GLU A 84 -16.26 -5.27 -18.48
C GLU A 84 -16.19 -6.79 -18.35
N SER A 85 -15.05 -7.30 -17.89
CA SER A 85 -14.83 -8.73 -17.64
C SER A 85 -15.70 -9.32 -16.51
N GLU A 86 -16.23 -8.49 -15.61
CA GLU A 86 -17.00 -8.94 -14.44
C GLU A 86 -18.51 -8.96 -14.69
N ILE A 87 -18.99 -8.27 -15.72
CA ILE A 87 -20.42 -8.02 -15.98
C ILE A 87 -21.23 -9.33 -15.97
N ARG A 88 -20.72 -10.39 -16.59
CA ARG A 88 -21.40 -11.70 -16.66
C ARG A 88 -21.56 -12.37 -15.29
N SER A 89 -20.63 -12.12 -14.37
CA SER A 89 -20.60 -12.72 -13.04
C SER A 89 -21.43 -11.96 -11.99
N LEU A 90 -21.99 -10.80 -12.37
CA LEU A 90 -22.73 -9.86 -11.53
C LEU A 90 -24.18 -9.72 -12.02
N SER A 91 -24.74 -10.82 -12.52
CA SER A 91 -25.99 -10.83 -13.26
C SER A 91 -27.20 -10.49 -12.37
N THR A 92 -27.18 -10.91 -11.11
CA THR A 92 -28.25 -10.62 -10.14
C THR A 92 -27.82 -9.59 -9.09
N PRO A 93 -28.76 -8.86 -8.46
CA PRO A 93 -28.46 -7.98 -7.33
C PRO A 93 -27.76 -8.69 -6.16
N MET A 94 -28.08 -9.97 -5.95
CA MET A 94 -27.48 -10.77 -4.88
C MET A 94 -26.03 -11.12 -5.19
N GLU A 95 -25.71 -11.53 -6.42
CA GLU A 95 -24.32 -11.76 -6.83
C GLU A 95 -23.47 -10.48 -6.72
N ARG A 96 -24.08 -9.31 -6.97
CA ARG A 96 -23.42 -8.02 -6.77
C ARG A 96 -23.16 -7.76 -5.28
N TYR A 97 -24.12 -8.08 -4.42
CA TYR A 97 -23.91 -8.02 -2.98
C TYR A 97 -22.75 -8.91 -2.57
N GLU A 98 -22.85 -10.22 -2.83
CA GLU A 98 -21.87 -11.22 -2.38
C GLU A 98 -20.45 -10.94 -2.92
N LYS A 99 -20.32 -10.57 -4.21
CA LYS A 99 -19.00 -10.45 -4.85
C LYS A 99 -18.36 -9.06 -4.74
N LYS A 100 -19.15 -8.00 -4.52
CA LYS A 100 -18.63 -6.62 -4.50
C LYS A 100 -18.90 -5.90 -3.18
N PHE A 101 -20.09 -6.01 -2.61
CA PHE A 101 -20.46 -5.22 -1.44
C PHE A 101 -20.15 -5.92 -0.10
N ALA A 102 -20.44 -7.21 0.03
CA ALA A 102 -20.21 -7.97 1.25
C ALA A 102 -18.75 -7.90 1.74
N PRO A 103 -17.72 -8.05 0.88
CA PRO A 103 -16.33 -7.92 1.33
C PRO A 103 -15.99 -6.55 1.93
N VAL A 104 -16.55 -5.47 1.37
CA VAL A 104 -16.37 -4.10 1.88
C VAL A 104 -17.11 -3.91 3.19
N ILE A 105 -18.31 -4.48 3.31
CA ILE A 105 -19.10 -4.43 4.54
C ILE A 105 -18.37 -5.17 5.66
N TYR A 106 -17.85 -6.38 5.42
CA TYR A 106 -17.10 -7.10 6.44
C TYR A 106 -15.90 -6.30 6.95
N GLU A 107 -15.15 -5.63 6.07
CA GLU A 107 -14.07 -4.74 6.50
C GLU A 107 -14.56 -3.64 7.43
N ILE A 108 -15.67 -2.97 7.11
CA ILE A 108 -16.23 -1.91 7.95
C ILE A 108 -16.58 -2.45 9.35
N PHE A 109 -17.16 -3.65 9.40
CA PHE A 109 -17.48 -4.31 10.66
C PHE A 109 -16.23 -4.74 11.44
N LEU A 110 -15.22 -5.30 10.77
CA LEU A 110 -13.95 -5.69 11.40
C LEU A 110 -13.16 -4.48 11.89
N GLU A 111 -13.17 -3.35 11.18
CA GLU A 111 -12.57 -2.09 11.68
C GLU A 111 -13.24 -1.68 12.99
N ALA A 112 -14.57 -1.72 13.09
CA ALA A 112 -15.26 -1.44 14.35
C ALA A 112 -14.93 -2.45 15.46
N ILE A 113 -14.68 -3.72 15.14
CA ILE A 113 -14.17 -4.70 16.11
C ILE A 113 -12.78 -4.28 16.61
N VAL A 114 -11.87 -3.94 15.71
CA VAL A 114 -10.50 -3.52 16.05
C VAL A 114 -10.52 -2.24 16.89
N ASP A 115 -11.32 -1.25 16.51
CA ASP A 115 -11.50 -0.01 17.25
C ASP A 115 -12.10 -0.29 18.64
N TYR A 116 -13.01 -1.25 18.76
CA TYR A 116 -13.51 -1.73 20.06
C TYR A 116 -12.44 -2.41 20.90
N LEU A 117 -11.44 -3.08 20.32
CA LEU A 117 -10.36 -3.66 21.12
C LEU A 117 -9.52 -2.55 21.78
N VAL A 118 -9.25 -1.45 21.07
CA VAL A 118 -8.33 -0.38 21.52
C VAL A 118 -8.99 0.78 22.27
N ASP A 119 -10.25 1.10 21.96
CA ASP A 119 -10.95 2.29 22.44
C ASP A 119 -12.38 2.01 22.94
N LEU A 120 -13.00 3.00 23.59
CA LEU A 120 -14.36 3.01 24.10
C LEU A 120 -15.33 3.77 23.18
N GLU A 121 -14.85 4.63 22.28
CA GLU A 121 -15.72 5.44 21.40
C GLU A 121 -16.60 4.58 20.47
N SER A 122 -16.09 3.43 20.03
CA SER A 122 -16.83 2.46 19.21
C SER A 122 -17.92 1.67 19.97
N LEU A 123 -18.06 1.86 21.29
CA LEU A 123 -19.01 1.10 22.10
C LEU A 123 -20.46 1.36 21.69
N ILE A 124 -20.80 2.57 21.26
CA ILE A 124 -22.14 2.91 20.77
C ILE A 124 -22.47 2.12 19.50
N THR A 125 -21.57 2.13 18.52
CA THR A 125 -21.70 1.36 17.27
C THR A 125 -21.82 -0.14 17.57
N MET A 126 -20.99 -0.67 18.47
CA MET A 126 -21.06 -2.07 18.89
C MET A 126 -22.39 -2.43 19.57
N MET A 127 -22.94 -1.55 20.42
CA MET A 127 -24.27 -1.76 21.02
C MET A 127 -25.38 -1.74 19.96
N ASN A 128 -25.31 -0.83 18.99
CA ASN A 128 -26.28 -0.76 17.89
C ASN A 128 -26.24 -2.04 17.05
N ILE A 129 -25.04 -2.49 16.68
CA ILE A 129 -24.84 -3.75 15.95
C ILE A 129 -25.42 -4.94 16.74
N LYS A 130 -25.14 -5.01 18.05
CA LYS A 130 -25.71 -6.04 18.94
C LYS A 130 -27.23 -5.99 18.97
N SER A 131 -27.82 -4.79 19.05
CA SER A 131 -29.29 -4.62 19.07
C SER A 131 -30.00 -5.14 17.81
N LYS A 132 -29.27 -5.25 16.69
CA LYS A 132 -29.77 -5.81 15.43
C LYS A 132 -29.55 -7.31 15.30
N GLY A 133 -28.97 -7.96 16.32
CA GLY A 133 -28.69 -9.40 16.32
C GLY A 133 -27.53 -9.80 15.41
N ILE A 134 -26.68 -8.86 15.01
CA ILE A 134 -25.54 -9.14 14.13
C ILE A 134 -24.38 -9.76 14.93
N LEU A 135 -24.19 -9.36 16.19
CA LEU A 135 -23.17 -9.91 17.09
C LEU A 135 -23.73 -11.09 17.91
N PRO A 136 -23.36 -12.35 17.60
CA PRO A 136 -23.77 -13.50 18.40
C PRO A 136 -23.09 -13.49 19.78
N ILE A 137 -23.70 -14.14 20.77
CA ILE A 137 -23.22 -14.10 22.17
C ILE A 137 -21.85 -14.76 22.29
N GLU A 138 -21.66 -15.85 21.57
CA GLU A 138 -20.43 -16.65 21.49
C GLU A 138 -19.26 -15.77 21.04
N PHE A 139 -19.44 -15.04 19.94
CA PHE A 139 -18.43 -14.09 19.43
C PHE A 139 -18.19 -12.92 20.39
N ILE A 140 -19.23 -12.39 21.05
CA ILE A 140 -19.07 -11.33 22.07
C ILE A 140 -18.19 -11.83 23.23
N MET A 141 -18.33 -13.09 23.64
CA MET A 141 -17.49 -13.68 24.68
C MET A 141 -16.03 -13.77 24.25
N GLU A 142 -15.75 -14.20 23.01
CA GLU A 142 -14.38 -14.23 22.48
C GLU A 142 -13.74 -12.84 22.43
N LEU A 143 -14.47 -11.83 21.93
CA LEU A 143 -13.99 -10.44 21.91
C LEU A 143 -13.71 -9.90 23.31
N LYS A 144 -14.56 -10.21 24.29
CA LYS A 144 -14.35 -9.80 25.68
C LYS A 144 -13.07 -10.43 26.26
N ASN A 145 -12.83 -11.70 25.97
CA ASN A 145 -11.64 -12.41 26.42
C ASN A 145 -10.38 -11.82 25.77
N LEU A 146 -10.39 -11.59 24.45
CA LEU A 146 -9.29 -10.95 23.73
C LEU A 146 -9.01 -9.53 24.28
N LYS A 147 -10.05 -8.74 24.53
CA LYS A 147 -9.92 -7.41 25.12
C LYS A 147 -9.36 -7.46 26.56
N SER A 148 -9.69 -8.49 27.35
CA SER A 148 -9.07 -8.69 28.67
C SER A 148 -7.59 -9.00 28.55
N LEU A 149 -7.25 -9.93 27.66
CA LEU A 149 -5.87 -10.35 27.42
C LEU A 149 -4.99 -9.17 26.96
N LEU A 150 -5.50 -8.32 26.07
CA LEU A 150 -4.82 -7.08 25.67
C LEU A 150 -4.62 -6.13 26.85
N LYS A 151 -5.62 -5.96 27.73
CA LYS A 151 -5.51 -5.10 28.92
C LYS A 151 -4.50 -5.62 29.95
N GLU A 152 -4.32 -6.93 30.02
CA GLU A 152 -3.31 -7.58 30.87
C GLU A 152 -1.88 -7.40 30.30
N ASN A 153 -1.76 -7.03 29.01
CA ASN A 153 -0.51 -6.82 28.30
C ASN A 153 -0.38 -5.38 27.77
N PRO A 154 -0.11 -4.39 28.63
CA PRO A 154 -0.22 -2.96 28.32
C PRO A 154 0.66 -2.50 27.15
N ASP A 155 1.85 -3.06 26.97
CA ASP A 155 2.76 -2.68 25.88
C ASP A 155 2.17 -3.03 24.50
N THR A 156 1.62 -4.26 24.37
CA THR A 156 0.97 -4.70 23.12
C THR A 156 -0.32 -3.93 22.85
N MET A 157 -1.08 -3.60 23.90
CA MET A 157 -2.27 -2.76 23.80
C MET A 157 -1.93 -1.35 23.30
N GLU A 158 -0.84 -0.75 23.80
CA GLU A 158 -0.38 0.56 23.34
C GLU A 158 0.17 0.51 21.91
N ASN A 159 0.87 -0.58 21.54
CA ASN A 159 1.30 -0.81 20.16
C ASN A 159 0.11 -0.91 19.20
N LEU A 160 -0.90 -1.72 19.54
CA LEU A 160 -2.12 -1.87 18.76
C LEU A 160 -2.86 -0.54 18.64
N ARG A 161 -3.01 0.19 19.76
CA ARG A 161 -3.61 1.53 19.76
C ARG A 161 -2.86 2.46 18.80
N LYS A 162 -1.54 2.64 18.97
CA LYS A 162 -0.75 3.50 18.09
C LYS A 162 -0.87 3.08 16.63
N TYR A 163 -0.84 1.78 16.37
CA TYR A 163 -0.92 1.26 15.01
C TYR A 163 -2.26 1.58 14.34
N VAL A 164 -3.38 1.38 15.03
CA VAL A 164 -4.73 1.68 14.54
C VAL A 164 -4.89 3.18 14.26
N HIS A 165 -4.37 4.03 15.15
CA HIS A 165 -4.47 5.49 15.04
C HIS A 165 -3.53 6.09 13.96
N ILE A 166 -2.66 5.31 13.31
CA ILE A 166 -1.84 5.80 12.17
C ILE A 166 -2.71 6.44 11.11
N ARG A 167 -3.80 5.77 10.73
CA ARG A 167 -4.73 6.26 9.71
C ARG A 167 -5.31 7.61 10.11
N GLU A 168 -5.85 7.71 11.32
CA GLU A 168 -6.51 8.91 11.82
C GLU A 168 -5.54 10.09 11.92
N ASN A 169 -4.32 9.85 12.42
CA ASN A 169 -3.29 10.87 12.53
C ASN A 169 -2.87 11.42 11.16
N ILE A 170 -2.71 10.54 10.16
CA ILE A 170 -2.38 10.95 8.78
C ILE A 170 -3.55 11.71 8.16
N ILE A 171 -4.78 11.20 8.27
CA ILE A 171 -5.98 11.86 7.76
C ILE A 171 -6.14 13.24 8.40
N HIS A 172 -6.02 13.34 9.72
CA HIS A 172 -6.10 14.60 10.44
C HIS A 172 -5.03 15.58 9.96
N LYS A 173 -3.79 15.12 9.79
CA LYS A 173 -2.69 15.95 9.29
C LYS A 173 -2.96 16.48 7.88
N ILE A 174 -3.44 15.63 6.98
CA ILE A 174 -3.79 16.01 5.60
C ILE A 174 -4.94 17.01 5.61
N ARG A 175 -6.04 16.76 6.35
CA ARG A 175 -7.19 17.66 6.41
C ARG A 175 -6.84 19.02 6.98
N LYS A 176 -6.07 19.06 8.07
CA LYS A 176 -5.62 20.32 8.68
C LYS A 176 -4.80 21.19 7.72
N ASN A 177 -4.13 20.57 6.75
CA ASN A 177 -3.28 21.25 5.78
C ASN A 177 -3.83 21.19 4.35
N LYS A 178 -5.12 20.88 4.20
CA LYS A 178 -5.76 20.67 2.89
C LYS A 178 -5.48 21.81 1.92
N GLU A 179 -5.82 23.05 2.30
CA GLU A 179 -5.62 24.23 1.45
C GLU A 179 -4.14 24.46 1.09
N ARG A 180 -3.21 24.10 1.99
CA ARG A 180 -1.78 24.25 1.71
C ARG A 180 -1.28 23.19 0.74
N ILE A 181 -1.77 21.96 0.88
CA ILE A 181 -1.48 20.84 -0.05
C ILE A 181 -2.02 21.16 -1.44
N GLU A 182 -3.26 21.66 -1.52
CA GLU A 182 -3.94 22.04 -2.75
C GLU A 182 -3.32 23.25 -3.46
N ARG A 183 -2.40 23.96 -2.78
CA ARG A 183 -1.69 25.13 -3.31
C ARG A 183 -0.18 24.89 -3.46
N LEU A 184 0.29 23.64 -3.36
CA LEU A 184 1.72 23.34 -3.54
C LEU A 184 2.20 23.62 -4.97
N GLU A 185 1.30 23.74 -5.93
CA GLU A 185 1.58 24.25 -7.26
C GLU A 185 1.90 25.75 -7.31
N ASP A 186 1.63 26.51 -6.25
CA ASP A 186 2.08 27.91 -6.15
C ASP A 186 3.60 28.03 -5.88
N LEU A 187 4.27 26.92 -5.57
CA LEU A 187 5.73 26.92 -5.34
C LEU A 187 6.47 27.31 -6.62
N GLU A 188 7.43 28.24 -6.50
CA GLU A 188 8.17 28.80 -7.63
C GLU A 188 9.03 27.75 -8.37
N ASN A 189 9.59 26.77 -7.64
CA ASN A 189 10.50 25.77 -8.21
C ASN A 189 9.74 24.50 -8.64
N PRO A 190 9.71 24.14 -9.94
CA PRO A 190 9.07 22.92 -10.44
C PRO A 190 9.56 21.62 -9.79
N ILE A 191 10.85 21.54 -9.42
CA ILE A 191 11.46 20.39 -8.74
C ILE A 191 10.75 20.17 -7.39
N ASN A 192 10.74 21.20 -6.56
CA ASN A 192 10.11 21.17 -5.24
C ASN A 192 8.60 20.92 -5.36
N LYS A 193 7.96 21.52 -6.37
CA LYS A 193 6.52 21.36 -6.65
C LYS A 193 6.15 19.91 -6.94
N LEU A 194 6.67 19.33 -8.01
CA LEU A 194 6.18 18.05 -8.51
C LEU A 194 6.66 16.85 -7.68
N GLN A 195 7.89 16.87 -7.19
CA GLN A 195 8.40 15.77 -6.36
C GLN A 195 7.62 15.69 -5.04
N LEU A 196 7.33 16.84 -4.42
CA LEU A 196 6.56 16.91 -3.18
C LEU A 196 5.11 16.50 -3.41
N ILE A 197 4.46 17.04 -4.45
CA ILE A 197 3.09 16.66 -4.80
C ILE A 197 3.02 15.16 -5.12
N TYR A 198 4.00 14.60 -5.82
CA TYR A 198 4.08 13.16 -6.08
C TYR A 198 4.09 12.35 -4.79
N LEU A 199 4.97 12.66 -3.83
CA LEU A 199 5.04 11.91 -2.57
C LEU A 199 3.75 12.05 -1.74
N ILE A 200 3.21 13.27 -1.65
CA ILE A 200 1.97 13.55 -0.91
C ILE A 200 0.80 12.83 -1.56
N PHE A 201 0.69 12.88 -2.89
CA PHE A 201 -0.31 12.15 -3.65
C PHE A 201 -0.24 10.65 -3.39
N ARG A 202 0.97 10.07 -3.32
CA ARG A 202 1.15 8.65 -2.99
C ARG A 202 0.66 8.29 -1.58
N ILE A 203 0.86 9.16 -0.60
CA ILE A 203 0.34 8.97 0.76
C ILE A 203 -1.20 9.10 0.77
N ILE A 204 -1.75 10.10 0.07
CA ILE A 204 -3.20 10.30 -0.10
C ILE A 204 -3.84 9.08 -0.77
N ASP A 205 -3.21 8.55 -1.82
CA ASP A 205 -3.67 7.38 -2.56
C ASP A 205 -3.67 6.12 -1.68
N PHE A 206 -2.63 5.93 -0.86
CA PHE A 206 -2.54 4.81 0.08
C PHE A 206 -3.73 4.74 1.06
N PHE A 207 -4.23 5.90 1.51
CA PHE A 207 -5.41 6.00 2.38
C PHE A 207 -6.72 6.23 1.63
N ASN A 208 -6.71 6.21 0.28
CA ASN A 208 -7.86 6.48 -0.58
C ASN A 208 -8.55 7.84 -0.31
N LEU A 209 -7.77 8.88 0.00
CA LEU A 209 -8.27 10.21 0.35
C LEU A 209 -8.39 11.15 -0.86
N LYS A 210 -8.18 10.64 -2.09
CA LYS A 210 -8.10 11.45 -3.32
C LYS A 210 -9.32 12.34 -3.56
N LYS A 211 -10.50 11.92 -3.11
CA LYS A 211 -11.75 12.71 -3.25
C LYS A 211 -11.86 13.88 -2.29
N GLN A 212 -11.03 13.91 -1.24
CA GLN A 212 -11.05 14.96 -0.21
C GLN A 212 -10.17 16.15 -0.59
N ILE A 213 -9.32 16.01 -1.62
CA ILE A 213 -8.33 16.98 -2.07
C ILE A 213 -8.62 17.36 -3.53
N ASP A 214 -8.61 18.64 -3.83
CA ASP A 214 -8.71 19.16 -5.20
C ASP A 214 -7.35 19.08 -5.90
N PHE A 215 -7.29 18.30 -6.98
CA PHE A 215 -6.10 18.16 -7.83
C PHE A 215 -6.22 18.91 -9.16
N SER A 216 -7.29 19.67 -9.40
CA SER A 216 -7.52 20.35 -10.68
C SER A 216 -6.40 21.34 -11.05
N HIS A 217 -5.80 21.99 -10.05
CA HIS A 217 -4.67 22.88 -10.23
C HIS A 217 -3.43 22.17 -10.75
N ILE A 218 -3.06 21.03 -10.14
CA ILE A 218 -1.92 20.23 -10.62
C ILE A 218 -2.21 19.59 -11.98
N GLU A 219 -3.45 19.17 -12.24
CA GLU A 219 -3.86 18.67 -13.57
C GLU A 219 -3.62 19.72 -14.66
N SER A 220 -3.99 20.97 -14.39
CA SER A 220 -3.78 22.10 -15.29
C SER A 220 -2.28 22.38 -15.50
N TYR A 221 -1.51 22.41 -14.40
CA TYR A 221 -0.06 22.61 -14.46
C TYR A 221 0.65 21.54 -15.32
N LEU A 222 0.32 20.26 -15.11
CA LEU A 222 0.90 19.15 -15.87
C LEU A 222 0.66 19.28 -17.36
N LYS A 223 -0.54 19.72 -17.75
CA LYS A 223 -0.92 19.88 -19.16
C LYS A 223 -0.27 21.10 -19.82
N GLU A 224 -0.23 22.22 -19.11
CA GLU A 224 0.19 23.51 -19.68
C GLU A 224 1.72 23.70 -19.67
N ASN A 225 2.44 23.00 -18.77
CA ASN A 225 3.86 23.26 -18.49
C ASN A 225 4.74 22.02 -18.74
N ILE A 226 4.40 21.19 -19.74
CA ILE A 226 5.17 19.96 -20.05
C ILE A 226 6.67 20.19 -20.22
N ASP A 227 7.06 21.32 -20.81
CA ASP A 227 8.47 21.68 -21.01
C ASP A 227 9.22 21.99 -19.70
N GLU A 228 8.52 22.36 -18.64
CA GLU A 228 9.13 22.66 -17.34
C GLU A 228 9.48 21.39 -16.55
N TRP A 229 8.69 20.32 -16.74
CA TRP A 229 8.83 19.10 -15.95
C TRP A 229 9.29 17.88 -16.72
N LEU A 230 9.25 17.88 -18.05
CA LEU A 230 9.81 16.82 -18.89
C LEU A 230 11.33 16.99 -19.03
N VAL A 231 12.02 16.99 -17.89
CA VAL A 231 13.47 17.11 -17.76
C VAL A 231 13.99 16.13 -16.72
N SER A 232 15.25 15.72 -16.85
CA SER A 232 15.95 14.95 -15.83
C SER A 232 16.79 15.87 -14.95
N ILE A 233 16.88 15.58 -13.65
CA ILE A 233 17.64 16.39 -12.70
C ILE A 233 18.99 15.72 -12.33
N PRO A 234 20.01 16.47 -11.89
CA PRO A 234 21.33 15.88 -11.59
C PRO A 234 21.40 14.97 -10.35
N LEU A 235 20.54 15.16 -9.35
CA LEU A 235 20.59 14.48 -8.05
C LEU A 235 19.37 13.56 -7.84
N VAL A 236 19.12 12.68 -8.80
CA VAL A 236 18.05 11.68 -8.70
C VAL A 236 18.41 10.65 -7.64
N THR A 237 17.50 10.42 -6.69
CA THR A 237 17.61 9.34 -5.73
C THR A 237 16.25 8.68 -5.54
N LEU A 238 16.19 7.55 -4.84
CA LEU A 238 14.91 6.93 -4.51
C LEU A 238 14.09 7.79 -3.52
N LYS A 239 14.76 8.62 -2.72
CA LYS A 239 14.12 9.70 -1.96
C LYS A 239 13.59 10.76 -2.89
N ASN A 240 14.42 11.29 -3.79
CA ASN A 240 14.17 12.40 -4.71
C ASN A 240 13.92 11.88 -6.15
N PRO A 241 12.69 11.44 -6.47
CA PRO A 241 12.36 10.85 -7.76
C PRO A 241 12.56 11.84 -8.90
N ASP A 242 12.93 11.35 -10.07
CA ASP A 242 13.18 12.23 -11.20
C ASP A 242 11.92 13.04 -11.60
N LEU A 243 12.12 14.27 -12.07
CA LEU A 243 11.05 15.25 -12.29
C LEU A 243 10.09 14.77 -13.39
N TYR A 244 10.64 14.29 -14.51
CA TYR A 244 9.83 13.73 -15.59
C TYR A 244 8.99 12.54 -15.14
N PHE A 245 9.53 11.68 -14.26
CA PHE A 245 8.81 10.52 -13.75
C PHE A 245 7.64 10.97 -12.85
N CYS A 246 7.85 11.99 -12.02
CA CYS A 246 6.77 12.56 -11.19
C CYS A 246 5.62 13.07 -12.06
N GLY A 247 5.94 13.84 -13.12
CA GLY A 247 4.96 14.36 -14.06
C GLY A 247 4.19 13.26 -14.80
N ILE A 248 4.90 12.29 -15.38
CA ILE A 248 4.29 11.14 -16.07
C ILE A 248 3.41 10.32 -15.13
N TYR A 249 3.88 10.05 -13.91
CA TYR A 249 3.13 9.28 -12.91
C TYR A 249 1.84 10.00 -12.49
N LEU A 250 1.93 11.29 -12.14
CA LEU A 250 0.78 12.07 -11.71
C LEU A 250 -0.24 12.20 -12.85
N ALA A 251 0.21 12.45 -14.08
CA ALA A 251 -0.67 12.51 -15.24
C ALA A 251 -1.40 11.18 -15.51
N ASP A 252 -0.74 10.03 -15.37
CA ASP A 252 -1.40 8.71 -15.44
C ASP A 252 -2.46 8.54 -14.34
N LYS A 253 -2.13 8.88 -13.08
CA LYS A 253 -3.03 8.66 -11.93
C LYS A 253 -4.20 9.64 -11.87
N LEU A 254 -4.02 10.85 -12.35
CA LEU A 254 -5.06 11.88 -12.44
C LEU A 254 -5.79 11.85 -13.79
N ASN A 255 -5.40 10.96 -14.71
CA ASN A 255 -5.99 10.82 -16.03
C ASN A 255 -5.93 12.13 -16.85
N VAL A 256 -4.77 12.80 -16.79
CA VAL A 256 -4.47 14.03 -17.55
C VAL A 256 -3.97 13.64 -18.94
N ASP A 257 -4.54 14.28 -19.96
CA ASP A 257 -4.09 14.10 -21.34
C ASP A 257 -2.80 14.89 -21.58
N ILE A 258 -1.72 14.17 -21.87
CA ILE A 258 -0.36 14.69 -22.07
C ILE A 258 0.19 14.23 -23.42
N ASP A 259 1.07 15.04 -24.01
CA ASP A 259 1.69 14.74 -25.31
C ASP A 259 2.60 13.50 -25.23
N ARG A 260 2.04 12.35 -25.61
CA ARG A 260 2.73 11.05 -25.58
C ARG A 260 3.89 10.98 -26.58
N GLU A 261 3.80 11.67 -27.71
CA GLU A 261 4.88 11.67 -28.71
C GLU A 261 6.10 12.40 -28.18
N LYS A 262 5.88 13.57 -27.58
CA LYS A 262 6.92 14.35 -26.92
C LYS A 262 7.60 13.58 -25.78
N ILE A 263 6.82 12.93 -24.93
CA ILE A 263 7.35 12.10 -23.84
C ILE A 263 8.14 10.90 -24.38
N THR A 264 7.63 10.25 -25.43
CA THR A 264 8.33 9.13 -26.06
C THR A 264 9.68 9.56 -26.62
N LYS A 265 9.72 10.69 -27.33
CA LYS A 265 10.98 11.25 -27.85
C LYS A 265 11.96 11.59 -26.73
N PHE A 266 11.49 12.20 -25.64
CA PHE A 266 12.31 12.50 -24.48
C PHE A 266 12.89 11.23 -23.84
N LEU A 267 12.08 10.18 -23.65
CA LEU A 267 12.54 8.91 -23.09
C LEU A 267 13.55 8.20 -24.01
N LEU A 268 13.38 8.26 -25.33
CA LEU A 268 14.37 7.70 -26.25
C LEU A 268 15.71 8.46 -26.20
N ASN A 269 15.68 9.79 -26.07
CA ASN A 269 16.91 10.55 -25.87
C ASN A 269 17.58 10.19 -24.52
N LEU A 270 16.78 10.05 -23.44
CA LEU A 270 17.31 9.60 -22.15
C LEU A 270 17.92 8.20 -22.22
N TYR A 271 17.37 7.31 -23.05
CA TYR A 271 17.97 6.01 -23.29
C TYR A 271 19.39 6.17 -23.84
N ASP A 272 19.56 6.99 -24.89
CA ASP A 272 20.87 7.26 -25.51
C ASP A 272 21.85 7.89 -24.48
N ASP A 273 21.39 8.86 -23.68
CA ASP A 273 22.21 9.45 -22.63
C ASP A 273 22.70 8.41 -21.61
N ASN A 274 21.83 7.47 -21.18
CA ASN A 274 22.20 6.46 -20.18
C ASN A 274 23.27 5.49 -20.70
N ILE A 275 23.26 5.16 -21.99
CA ILE A 275 24.24 4.24 -22.58
C ILE A 275 25.55 4.94 -22.95
N ASP A 276 25.49 6.24 -23.27
CA ASP A 276 26.68 7.03 -23.64
C ASP A 276 27.45 7.55 -22.42
N GLU A 277 26.76 7.89 -21.33
CA GLU A 277 27.37 8.49 -20.12
C GLU A 277 27.99 7.46 -19.17
N PHE A 278 27.50 6.22 -19.14
CA PHE A 278 27.84 5.22 -18.11
C PHE A 278 28.40 3.93 -18.70
N GLU A 279 29.43 3.37 -18.07
CA GLU A 279 30.02 2.09 -18.46
C GLU A 279 29.16 0.91 -17.99
N ALA A 280 28.52 1.05 -16.83
CA ALA A 280 27.55 0.11 -16.28
C ALA A 280 26.28 0.85 -15.83
N PRO A 281 25.36 1.20 -16.76
CA PRO A 281 24.19 2.03 -16.46
C PRO A 281 23.33 1.47 -15.31
N ILE A 282 23.19 0.15 -15.23
CA ILE A 282 22.45 -0.55 -14.17
C ILE A 282 23.02 -0.34 -12.76
N ILE A 283 24.31 -0.09 -12.62
CA ILE A 283 24.97 0.16 -11.34
C ILE A 283 25.14 1.67 -11.11
N GLU A 284 25.75 2.37 -12.07
CA GLU A 284 26.16 3.77 -11.92
C GLU A 284 24.99 4.74 -11.99
N ALA A 285 23.95 4.41 -12.77
CA ALA A 285 22.75 5.22 -12.95
C ALA A 285 21.50 4.52 -12.41
N THR A 286 21.65 3.67 -11.39
CA THR A 286 20.57 2.80 -10.83
C THR A 286 19.24 3.53 -10.67
N ASP A 287 19.24 4.71 -10.03
CA ASP A 287 18.01 5.43 -9.71
C ASP A 287 17.37 6.07 -10.95
N ARG A 288 18.19 6.70 -11.81
CA ARG A 288 17.75 7.25 -13.11
C ARG A 288 17.14 6.15 -13.98
N LEU A 289 17.82 5.01 -14.07
CA LEU A 289 17.36 3.85 -14.82
C LEU A 289 16.05 3.29 -14.25
N TYR A 290 15.90 3.25 -12.93
CA TYR A 290 14.66 2.79 -12.29
C TYR A 290 13.46 3.66 -12.65
N TYR A 291 13.61 4.98 -12.62
CA TYR A 291 12.55 5.89 -13.02
C TYR A 291 12.30 5.86 -14.53
N PHE A 292 13.34 5.68 -15.34
CA PHE A 292 13.23 5.50 -16.78
C PHE A 292 12.38 4.27 -17.13
N ILE A 293 12.72 3.10 -16.58
CA ILE A 293 11.98 1.84 -16.81
C ILE A 293 10.53 1.95 -16.32
N LYS A 294 10.29 2.65 -15.21
CA LYS A 294 8.92 2.91 -14.76
C LYS A 294 8.15 3.81 -15.70
N SER A 295 8.75 4.90 -16.17
CA SER A 295 8.13 5.84 -17.10
C SER A 295 7.78 5.17 -18.43
N THR A 296 8.71 4.38 -19.00
CA THR A 296 8.46 3.61 -20.24
C THR A 296 7.30 2.62 -20.05
N SER A 297 7.24 1.92 -18.92
CA SER A 297 6.10 1.05 -18.59
C SER A 297 4.77 1.81 -18.49
N THR A 298 4.75 2.97 -17.83
CA THR A 298 3.54 3.81 -17.68
C THR A 298 2.99 4.26 -19.04
N ILE A 299 3.85 4.76 -19.92
CA ILE A 299 3.42 5.20 -21.27
C ILE A 299 3.31 4.04 -22.28
N ARG A 300 3.61 2.81 -21.86
CA ARG A 300 3.63 1.58 -22.69
C ARG A 300 4.64 1.64 -23.85
N LEU A 301 5.75 2.34 -23.66
CA LEU A 301 6.89 2.29 -24.58
C LEU A 301 7.62 0.97 -24.39
N ARG A 302 7.80 0.23 -25.48
CA ARG A 302 8.52 -1.05 -25.49
C ARG A 302 9.96 -0.81 -25.96
N LEU A 303 10.91 -1.22 -25.13
CA LEU A 303 12.32 -1.31 -25.51
C LEU A 303 12.56 -2.65 -26.23
N THR A 304 13.52 -2.65 -27.16
CA THR A 304 14.00 -3.89 -27.81
C THR A 304 14.92 -4.67 -26.88
N ASP A 305 15.11 -5.97 -27.16
CA ASP A 305 16.00 -6.82 -26.36
C ASP A 305 17.44 -6.27 -26.35
N ASP A 306 17.95 -5.85 -27.52
CA ASP A 306 19.27 -5.22 -27.66
C ASP A 306 19.41 -3.96 -26.78
N GLN A 307 18.37 -3.12 -26.75
CA GLN A 307 18.37 -1.93 -25.90
C GLN A 307 18.39 -2.29 -24.41
N ILE A 308 17.65 -3.32 -24.03
CA ILE A 308 17.64 -3.80 -22.64
C ILE A 308 19.01 -4.37 -22.27
N GLU A 309 19.66 -5.12 -23.15
CA GLU A 309 21.00 -5.68 -22.93
C GLU A 309 22.06 -4.60 -22.67
N GLN A 310 22.00 -3.49 -23.41
CA GLN A 310 22.92 -2.36 -23.20
C GLN A 310 22.71 -1.70 -21.82
N LEU A 311 21.45 -1.50 -21.40
CA LEU A 311 21.15 -0.87 -20.11
C LEU A 311 21.59 -1.73 -18.91
N ILE A 312 21.61 -3.04 -19.05
CA ILE A 312 21.96 -3.98 -17.97
C ILE A 312 23.42 -4.43 -17.99
N GLN A 313 24.21 -3.97 -18.96
CA GLN A 313 25.61 -4.31 -19.08
C GLN A 313 26.37 -3.83 -17.85
N ALA A 314 27.16 -4.72 -17.24
CA ALA A 314 28.00 -4.40 -16.10
C ALA A 314 29.17 -5.37 -15.95
N ASP A 315 30.38 -4.82 -15.95
CA ASP A 315 31.61 -5.54 -15.72
C ASP A 315 31.70 -6.11 -14.30
N LYS A 316 32.52 -7.16 -14.15
CA LYS A 316 32.70 -7.85 -12.86
C LYS A 316 33.20 -6.92 -11.75
N LYS A 317 33.99 -5.89 -12.09
CA LYS A 317 34.54 -4.92 -11.13
C LYS A 317 33.46 -4.24 -10.30
N PHE A 318 32.31 -3.92 -10.90
CA PHE A 318 31.20 -3.23 -10.22
C PHE A 318 30.49 -4.07 -9.16
N PHE A 319 30.72 -5.39 -9.14
CA PHE A 319 30.18 -6.31 -8.13
C PHE A 319 31.19 -6.64 -7.03
N GLU A 320 32.36 -5.99 -7.03
CA GLU A 320 33.35 -6.17 -5.98
C GLU A 320 32.93 -5.45 -4.69
N PRO A 321 33.36 -5.94 -3.51
CA PRO A 321 32.91 -5.39 -2.23
C PRO A 321 33.20 -3.90 -2.02
N HIS A 322 34.18 -3.32 -2.70
CA HIS A 322 34.49 -1.89 -2.56
C HIS A 322 33.43 -1.03 -3.25
N TYR A 323 33.03 -1.34 -4.48
CA TYR A 323 31.94 -0.66 -5.20
C TYR A 323 30.58 -0.85 -4.49
N LEU A 324 30.24 -2.09 -4.12
CA LEU A 324 28.92 -2.36 -3.53
C LEU A 324 28.72 -1.65 -2.17
N LYS A 325 29.80 -1.40 -1.42
CA LYS A 325 29.74 -0.65 -0.15
C LYS A 325 29.38 0.82 -0.33
N GLU A 326 29.71 1.40 -1.49
CA GLU A 326 29.45 2.81 -1.81
C GLU A 326 28.00 3.04 -2.26
N LEU A 327 27.30 1.99 -2.70
CA LEU A 327 25.89 2.07 -3.08
C LEU A 327 24.96 2.07 -1.86
N GLU A 328 23.84 2.74 -1.97
CA GLU A 328 22.75 2.70 -1.00
C GLU A 328 22.11 1.31 -0.94
N THR A 329 21.59 0.92 0.22
CA THR A 329 20.92 -0.37 0.40
C THR A 329 19.71 -0.49 -0.52
N SER A 330 19.00 0.61 -0.73
CA SER A 330 17.87 0.71 -1.64
C SER A 330 18.32 0.53 -3.10
N GLN A 331 19.41 1.16 -3.52
CA GLN A 331 20.03 0.97 -4.85
C GLN A 331 20.43 -0.50 -5.09
N LEU A 332 21.09 -1.13 -4.12
CA LEU A 332 21.45 -2.55 -4.18
C LEU A 332 20.23 -3.44 -4.46
N VAL A 333 19.10 -3.16 -3.81
CA VAL A 333 17.84 -3.87 -4.06
C VAL A 333 17.25 -3.50 -5.42
N VAL A 334 17.30 -2.23 -5.82
CA VAL A 334 16.74 -1.77 -7.10
C VAL A 334 17.47 -2.38 -8.29
N ILE A 335 18.80 -2.56 -8.22
CA ILE A 335 19.58 -3.32 -9.21
C ILE A 335 18.99 -4.71 -9.43
N LEU A 336 18.77 -5.46 -8.34
CA LEU A 336 18.18 -6.80 -8.37
C LEU A 336 16.75 -6.78 -8.92
N LYS A 337 15.97 -5.76 -8.55
CA LYS A 337 14.60 -5.55 -9.04
C LYS A 337 14.58 -5.27 -10.53
N LEU A 338 15.49 -4.45 -11.05
CA LEU A 338 15.62 -4.13 -12.47
C LEU A 338 15.98 -5.37 -13.28
N PHE A 339 16.96 -6.17 -12.84
CA PHE A 339 17.25 -7.46 -13.47
C PHE A 339 16.02 -8.37 -13.52
N LYS A 340 15.17 -8.37 -12.48
CA LYS A 340 13.94 -9.17 -12.47
C LYS A 340 12.86 -8.60 -13.38
N LEU A 341 12.64 -7.28 -13.37
CA LEU A 341 11.67 -6.58 -14.21
C LEU A 341 11.97 -6.78 -15.70
N LEU A 342 13.25 -6.73 -16.07
CA LEU A 342 13.71 -6.85 -17.45
C LEU A 342 13.89 -8.31 -17.90
N GLY A 343 13.70 -9.30 -17.02
CA GLY A 343 13.79 -10.72 -17.36
C GLY A 343 15.21 -11.32 -17.39
N PHE A 344 16.22 -10.57 -16.92
CA PHE A 344 17.63 -10.97 -16.95
C PHE A 344 18.15 -11.56 -15.63
N PHE A 345 17.34 -11.60 -14.57
CA PHE A 345 17.76 -12.09 -13.25
C PHE A 345 18.39 -13.50 -13.25
N LYS A 346 17.95 -14.39 -14.16
CA LYS A 346 18.50 -15.75 -14.29
C LYS A 346 19.72 -15.84 -15.21
N GLN A 347 20.00 -14.80 -15.98
CA GLN A 347 21.08 -14.75 -16.97
C GLN A 347 22.38 -14.19 -16.37
N ILE A 348 22.27 -13.39 -15.31
CA ILE A 348 23.42 -12.86 -14.57
C ILE A 348 24.10 -13.98 -13.78
N GLU A 349 25.43 -13.96 -13.76
CA GLU A 349 26.28 -14.84 -12.94
C GLU A 349 25.83 -14.84 -11.47
N LYS A 350 25.71 -16.04 -10.90
CA LYS A 350 25.20 -16.22 -9.52
C LYS A 350 26.09 -15.50 -8.50
N GLU A 351 27.39 -15.44 -8.77
CA GLU A 351 28.39 -14.79 -7.93
C GLU A 351 28.11 -13.29 -7.79
N LYS A 352 27.74 -12.61 -8.89
CA LYS A 352 27.39 -11.18 -8.92
C LYS A 352 26.15 -10.90 -8.06
N ILE A 353 25.11 -11.70 -8.24
CA ILE A 353 23.86 -11.61 -7.48
C ILE A 353 24.09 -11.90 -5.99
N SER A 354 24.89 -12.93 -5.68
CA SER A 354 25.25 -13.26 -4.30
C SER A 354 26.04 -12.15 -3.62
N ALA A 355 26.96 -11.48 -4.32
CA ALA A 355 27.72 -10.36 -3.75
C ALA A 355 26.80 -9.22 -3.28
N ILE A 356 25.80 -8.85 -4.08
CA ILE A 356 24.80 -7.85 -3.71
C ILE A 356 24.00 -8.30 -2.49
N PHE A 357 23.57 -9.57 -2.44
CA PHE A 357 22.80 -10.09 -1.31
C PHE A 357 23.58 -10.11 0.00
N GLU A 358 24.86 -10.50 -0.03
CA GLU A 358 25.70 -10.50 1.16
C GLU A 358 25.89 -9.07 1.70
N GLU A 359 26.09 -8.09 0.82
CA GLU A 359 26.19 -6.69 1.24
C GLU A 359 24.87 -6.16 1.81
N ILE A 360 23.71 -6.47 1.21
CA ILE A 360 22.39 -6.13 1.79
C ILE A 360 22.25 -6.75 3.18
N LYS A 361 22.57 -8.04 3.34
CA LYS A 361 22.45 -8.76 4.61
C LYS A 361 23.33 -8.16 5.69
N ALA A 362 24.53 -7.68 5.35
CA ALA A 362 25.45 -7.05 6.27
C ALA A 362 24.93 -5.72 6.86
N ARG A 363 23.88 -5.13 6.28
CA ARG A 363 23.30 -3.83 6.67
C ARG A 363 22.01 -3.95 7.48
N ILE A 364 21.53 -5.17 7.71
CA ILE A 364 20.34 -5.44 8.52
C ILE A 364 20.80 -5.59 9.97
N THR A 365 20.26 -4.75 10.86
CA THR A 365 20.55 -4.76 12.30
C THR A 365 19.26 -4.95 13.11
N PRO A 366 19.34 -5.32 14.40
CA PRO A 366 18.16 -5.42 15.28
C PRO A 366 17.32 -4.13 15.30
N ASP A 367 17.98 -2.98 15.21
CA ASP A 367 17.36 -1.66 15.22
C ASP A 367 16.74 -1.25 13.87
N GLY A 368 17.01 -1.97 12.78
CA GLY A 368 16.48 -1.66 11.45
C GLY A 368 17.51 -1.87 10.33
N VAL A 369 17.26 -1.25 9.18
CA VAL A 369 18.14 -1.39 8.00
C VAL A 369 18.90 -0.09 7.76
N ARG A 370 20.23 -0.18 7.68
CA ARG A 370 21.09 0.97 7.38
C ARG A 370 21.04 1.35 5.90
N GLN A 371 21.05 2.64 5.58
CA GLN A 371 21.12 3.13 4.19
C GLN A 371 22.48 2.79 3.55
N TYR A 372 23.56 2.90 4.32
CA TYR A 372 24.93 2.52 3.95
C TYR A 372 25.51 1.62 5.03
N ARG A 373 26.62 0.93 4.76
CA ARG A 373 27.25 0.00 5.72
C ARG A 373 27.46 0.60 7.12
N ASP A 374 27.95 1.83 7.16
CA ASP A 374 28.18 2.60 8.39
C ASP A 374 27.22 3.80 8.51
N GLY A 375 26.12 3.79 7.75
CA GLY A 375 25.13 4.85 7.70
C GLY A 375 24.02 4.73 8.75
N PHE A 376 23.11 5.70 8.74
CA PHE A 376 21.93 5.72 9.58
C PHE A 376 20.87 4.70 9.10
N ILE A 377 19.97 4.31 10.00
CA ILE A 377 18.80 3.48 9.66
C ILE A 377 17.79 4.34 8.90
N SER A 378 17.25 3.84 7.79
CA SER A 378 16.25 4.55 6.98
C SER A 378 15.03 3.68 6.70
N LEU A 379 13.87 4.33 6.49
CA LEU A 379 12.67 3.59 6.10
C LEU A 379 12.66 3.21 4.63
N GLU A 380 13.35 3.97 3.79
CA GLU A 380 13.61 3.59 2.42
C GLU A 380 14.35 2.25 2.33
N ALA A 381 15.48 2.10 3.04
CA ALA A 381 16.22 0.85 3.06
C ALA A 381 15.40 -0.29 3.67
N THR A 382 14.62 0.00 4.73
CA THR A 382 13.72 -0.98 5.36
C THR A 382 12.68 -1.50 4.36
N TYR A 383 11.99 -0.61 3.63
CA TYR A 383 11.04 -0.97 2.59
C TYR A 383 11.68 -1.87 1.52
N TYR A 384 12.83 -1.45 0.98
CA TYR A 384 13.49 -2.20 -0.09
C TYR A 384 14.01 -3.56 0.38
N VAL A 385 14.53 -3.69 1.61
CA VAL A 385 14.93 -4.99 2.16
C VAL A 385 13.74 -5.93 2.39
N LEU A 386 12.62 -5.43 2.89
CA LEU A 386 11.37 -6.20 2.99
C LEU A 386 10.93 -6.67 1.60
N PHE A 387 10.94 -5.77 0.60
CA PHE A 387 10.57 -6.11 -0.77
C PHE A 387 11.53 -7.14 -1.40
N CYS A 388 12.83 -7.01 -1.16
CA CYS A 388 13.85 -7.92 -1.66
C CYS A 388 13.63 -9.36 -1.15
N ASN A 389 13.37 -9.51 0.15
CA ASN A 389 13.09 -10.81 0.74
C ASN A 389 11.74 -11.37 0.28
N TYR A 390 10.73 -10.52 0.06
CA TYR A 390 9.47 -10.93 -0.56
C TYR A 390 9.67 -11.42 -2.01
N MET A 391 10.50 -10.71 -2.78
CA MET A 391 10.83 -11.02 -4.17
C MET A 391 11.50 -12.40 -4.31
N LYS A 392 12.25 -12.82 -3.27
CA LYS A 392 13.01 -14.09 -3.19
C LYS A 392 12.30 -15.21 -2.44
N ASP A 393 11.18 -14.94 -1.78
CA ASP A 393 10.54 -15.91 -0.89
C ASP A 393 11.41 -16.26 0.35
N THR A 394 12.14 -15.28 0.89
CA THR A 394 13.05 -15.44 2.04
C THR A 394 12.66 -14.58 3.25
N LEU A 395 11.38 -14.24 3.38
CA LEU A 395 10.89 -13.40 4.48
C LEU A 395 11.13 -14.00 5.88
N ASP A 396 11.27 -15.32 6.01
CA ASP A 396 11.58 -15.98 7.29
C ASP A 396 12.89 -15.50 7.91
N SER A 397 13.88 -15.08 7.08
CA SER A 397 15.13 -14.54 7.59
C SER A 397 14.97 -13.18 8.29
N LEU A 398 13.78 -12.58 8.21
CA LEU A 398 13.46 -11.29 8.79
C LEU A 398 12.61 -11.38 10.07
N LYS A 399 12.24 -12.57 10.52
CA LYS A 399 11.27 -12.77 11.63
C LYS A 399 11.72 -12.21 12.98
N GLU A 400 13.02 -12.15 13.23
CA GLU A 400 13.60 -11.75 14.52
C GLU A 400 13.77 -10.23 14.66
N PHE A 401 13.65 -9.48 13.58
CA PHE A 401 13.83 -8.02 13.59
C PHE A 401 12.51 -7.34 13.94
N ASN A 402 12.55 -6.25 14.72
CA ASN A 402 11.35 -5.49 15.05
C ASN A 402 11.21 -4.26 14.13
N PHE A 403 10.85 -4.47 12.86
CA PHE A 403 10.68 -3.37 11.92
C PHE A 403 9.46 -2.50 12.24
N LEU A 404 8.38 -3.11 12.74
CA LEU A 404 7.14 -2.41 13.03
C LEU A 404 7.32 -1.29 14.06
N TYR A 405 8.04 -1.54 15.16
CA TYR A 405 8.30 -0.50 16.16
C TYR A 405 8.92 0.74 15.53
N ASN A 406 9.95 0.57 14.70
CA ASN A 406 10.64 1.66 14.04
C ASN A 406 9.77 2.38 13.01
N ILE A 407 8.99 1.65 12.22
CA ILE A 407 8.06 2.21 11.24
C ILE A 407 7.01 3.07 11.96
N VAL A 408 6.32 2.51 12.96
CA VAL A 408 5.26 3.23 13.70
C VAL A 408 5.84 4.45 14.41
N SER A 409 6.97 4.30 15.14
CA SER A 409 7.61 5.41 15.85
C SER A 409 7.98 6.57 14.91
N ARG A 410 8.54 6.27 13.74
CA ARG A 410 8.92 7.29 12.75
C ARG A 410 7.72 8.00 12.12
N ILE A 411 6.62 7.29 11.85
CA ILE A 411 5.38 7.92 11.40
C ILE A 411 4.94 8.98 12.39
N TYR A 412 4.82 8.61 13.68
CA TYR A 412 4.36 9.54 14.72
C TYR A 412 5.29 10.75 14.85
N ARG A 413 6.60 10.50 14.98
CA ARG A 413 7.60 11.58 15.11
C ARG A 413 7.58 12.52 13.91
N ASN A 414 7.56 11.97 12.69
CA ASN A 414 7.64 12.79 11.48
C ASN A 414 6.33 13.55 11.23
N LEU A 415 5.17 12.97 11.53
CA LEU A 415 3.88 13.67 11.44
C LEU A 415 3.76 14.82 12.43
N GLU A 416 4.36 14.70 13.62
CA GLU A 416 4.37 15.78 14.62
C GLU A 416 5.04 17.05 14.06
N ILE A 417 6.22 16.88 13.46
CA ILE A 417 7.06 17.99 12.98
C ILE A 417 6.76 18.43 11.54
N LEU A 418 6.10 17.59 10.74
CA LEU A 418 5.81 17.93 9.33
C LEU A 418 4.91 19.16 9.25
N ASP A 419 5.29 20.15 8.44
CA ASP A 419 4.39 21.23 8.04
C ASP A 419 4.39 21.33 6.51
N PHE A 420 3.20 21.50 5.93
CA PHE A 420 3.03 21.62 4.49
C PHE A 420 3.06 23.10 4.13
N ASN A 421 4.24 23.62 3.79
CA ASN A 421 4.45 25.01 3.38
C ASN A 421 5.61 25.11 2.37
N VAL A 422 6.07 26.32 2.06
CA VAL A 422 7.21 26.53 1.13
C VAL A 422 8.50 25.85 1.61
N ASP A 423 8.66 25.70 2.91
CA ASP A 423 9.80 25.06 3.58
C ASP A 423 9.52 23.59 3.94
N THR A 424 8.55 22.94 3.28
CA THR A 424 8.22 21.54 3.56
C THR A 424 9.47 20.68 3.43
N ASN A 425 9.85 20.02 4.52
CA ASN A 425 11.01 19.16 4.52
C ASN A 425 10.71 17.86 3.76
N TYR A 426 11.37 17.74 2.61
CA TYR A 426 11.20 16.62 1.69
C TYR A 426 11.57 15.26 2.31
N ASP A 427 12.64 15.19 3.11
CA ASP A 427 13.07 13.95 3.76
C ASP A 427 12.01 13.42 4.73
N LEU A 428 11.30 14.31 5.42
CA LEU A 428 10.22 13.91 6.33
C LEU A 428 9.05 13.28 5.58
N VAL A 429 8.65 13.88 4.46
CA VAL A 429 7.56 13.37 3.61
C VAL A 429 7.98 12.03 2.99
N SER A 430 9.22 11.92 2.52
CA SER A 430 9.77 10.69 1.95
C SER A 430 9.82 9.56 2.98
N GLU A 431 10.26 9.83 4.22
CA GLU A 431 10.23 8.84 5.30
C GLU A 431 8.81 8.39 5.66
N ILE A 432 7.81 9.29 5.68
CA ILE A 432 6.40 8.90 5.88
C ILE A 432 5.92 8.04 4.71
N PHE A 433 6.24 8.42 3.47
CA PHE A 433 5.90 7.65 2.28
C PHE A 433 6.47 6.22 2.36
N TYR A 434 7.76 6.06 2.66
CA TYR A 434 8.37 4.73 2.79
C TYR A 434 7.89 3.96 4.03
N SER A 435 7.42 4.66 5.08
CA SER A 435 6.69 4.04 6.18
C SER A 435 5.42 3.36 5.68
N CYS A 436 4.59 4.10 4.92
CA CYS A 436 3.34 3.58 4.35
C CYS A 436 3.60 2.43 3.38
N GLU A 437 4.62 2.54 2.52
CA GLU A 437 5.01 1.45 1.62
C GLU A 437 5.50 0.21 2.38
N SER A 438 6.19 0.36 3.51
CA SER A 438 6.58 -0.77 4.37
C SER A 438 5.38 -1.42 5.04
N LEU A 439 4.45 -0.61 5.57
CA LEU A 439 3.18 -1.10 6.13
C LEU A 439 2.36 -1.85 5.08
N LYS A 440 2.36 -1.39 3.82
CA LYS A 440 1.74 -2.11 2.70
C LYS A 440 2.28 -3.53 2.59
N LEU A 441 3.60 -3.69 2.57
CA LEU A 441 4.23 -5.02 2.46
C LEU A 441 3.85 -5.90 3.65
N LEU A 442 3.96 -5.39 4.87
CA LEU A 442 3.69 -6.14 6.09
C LEU A 442 2.23 -6.64 6.16
N ASN A 443 1.27 -5.87 5.64
CA ASN A 443 -0.16 -6.21 5.72
C ASN A 443 -0.69 -6.99 4.51
N CYS A 444 -0.16 -6.72 3.32
CA CYS A 444 -0.69 -7.25 2.06
C CYS A 444 0.10 -8.48 1.56
N ILE A 445 1.12 -8.92 2.29
CA ILE A 445 1.84 -10.17 2.04
C ILE A 445 1.31 -11.24 3.00
N GLU A 446 0.53 -12.17 2.45
CA GLU A 446 -0.16 -13.23 3.20
C GLU A 446 0.72 -14.47 3.37
N THR A 447 1.86 -14.29 4.01
CA THR A 447 2.76 -15.36 4.41
C THR A 447 2.71 -15.51 5.92
N LYS A 448 2.84 -16.75 6.43
CA LYS A 448 2.95 -17.04 7.88
C LYS A 448 3.91 -16.07 8.58
N GLU A 449 5.06 -15.84 7.97
CA GLU A 449 6.15 -15.01 8.52
C GLU A 449 5.70 -13.56 8.76
N MET A 450 4.97 -12.96 7.82
CA MET A 450 4.47 -11.57 7.95
C MET A 450 3.33 -11.46 8.96
N ILE A 451 2.41 -12.44 8.97
CA ILE A 451 1.31 -12.49 9.94
C ILE A 451 1.88 -12.59 11.36
N ILE A 452 2.85 -13.47 11.57
CA ILE A 452 3.52 -13.61 12.88
C ILE A 452 4.32 -12.37 13.25
N HIS A 453 5.00 -11.73 12.29
CA HIS A 453 5.71 -10.48 12.55
C HIS A 453 4.76 -9.36 13.03
N LEU A 454 3.59 -9.23 12.40
CA LEU A 454 2.54 -8.32 12.86
C LEU A 454 2.01 -8.71 14.23
N ALA A 455 1.70 -9.99 14.44
CA ALA A 455 1.12 -10.49 15.69
C ALA A 455 2.06 -10.25 16.88
N ASN A 456 3.36 -10.53 16.74
CA ASN A 456 4.37 -10.29 17.77
C ASN A 456 4.41 -8.83 18.25
N PHE A 457 4.11 -7.88 17.37
CA PHE A 457 4.11 -6.47 17.71
C PHE A 457 2.77 -5.99 18.29
N LEU A 458 1.66 -6.51 17.76
CA LEU A 458 0.31 -5.99 17.98
C LEU A 458 -0.51 -6.77 19.02
N PHE A 459 -0.15 -8.02 19.32
CA PHE A 459 -0.95 -8.90 20.16
C PHE A 459 -0.12 -9.60 21.25
N PRO A 460 -0.76 -10.02 22.35
CA PRO A 460 -0.13 -10.82 23.40
C PRO A 460 0.41 -12.16 22.88
N GLN A 461 1.39 -12.71 23.59
CA GLN A 461 2.10 -13.93 23.19
C GLN A 461 1.16 -15.13 23.03
N GLU A 462 0.10 -15.22 23.82
CA GLU A 462 -0.90 -16.29 23.75
C GLU A 462 -1.65 -16.28 22.40
N VAL A 463 -1.88 -15.10 21.81
CA VAL A 463 -2.44 -14.98 20.46
C VAL A 463 -1.42 -15.50 19.45
N VAL A 464 -0.15 -15.10 19.57
CA VAL A 464 0.94 -15.55 18.69
C VAL A 464 1.10 -17.07 18.72
N GLU A 465 1.05 -17.69 19.90
CA GLU A 465 1.16 -19.13 20.08
C GLU A 465 0.01 -19.87 19.37
N LYS A 466 -1.23 -19.42 19.58
CA LYS A 466 -2.40 -19.99 18.89
C LYS A 466 -2.27 -19.87 17.36
N LEU A 467 -1.76 -18.74 16.87
CA LEU A 467 -1.49 -18.55 15.45
C LEU A 467 -0.44 -19.55 14.95
N LEU A 468 0.69 -19.72 15.66
CA LEU A 468 1.77 -20.62 15.26
C LEU A 468 1.32 -22.08 15.12
N GLU A 469 0.39 -22.52 15.97
CA GLU A 469 -0.23 -23.85 15.99
C GLU A 469 -1.31 -24.05 14.90
N SER A 470 -1.87 -22.97 14.35
CA SER A 470 -2.96 -23.04 13.37
C SER A 470 -2.51 -23.60 12.02
N GLU A 471 -3.19 -24.66 11.57
CA GLU A 471 -3.04 -25.17 10.20
C GLU A 471 -3.55 -24.19 9.15
N GLU A 472 -4.47 -23.28 9.51
CA GLU A 472 -5.07 -22.33 8.58
C GLU A 472 -4.09 -21.29 8.09
N ILE A 473 -3.14 -20.84 8.92
CA ILE A 473 -2.04 -19.97 8.47
C ILE A 473 -1.23 -20.62 7.34
N SER A 474 -1.04 -21.93 7.43
CA SER A 474 -0.35 -22.71 6.39
C SER A 474 -1.20 -22.85 5.12
N LYS A 475 -2.54 -22.82 5.24
CA LYS A 475 -3.49 -22.86 4.12
C LYS A 475 -3.66 -21.49 3.47
N ILE A 476 -3.70 -20.37 4.21
CA ILE A 476 -3.72 -19.00 3.66
C ILE A 476 -2.48 -18.75 2.79
N SER A 477 -1.31 -19.21 3.26
CA SER A 477 -0.05 -19.10 2.52
C SER A 477 -0.01 -19.94 1.23
N ARG A 478 -0.86 -20.97 1.09
CA ARG A 478 -0.80 -21.99 0.01
C ARG A 478 -2.03 -22.04 -0.88
N SER A 479 -3.19 -21.57 -0.43
CA SER A 479 -4.46 -21.73 -1.13
C SER A 479 -4.82 -20.48 -1.93
N LYS A 480 -4.99 -20.68 -3.23
CA LYS A 480 -5.68 -19.73 -4.12
C LYS A 480 -7.22 -19.84 -3.99
N GLN A 481 -7.75 -20.51 -2.97
CA GLN A 481 -9.10 -21.11 -3.03
C GLN A 481 -9.94 -21.11 -1.73
N THR A 482 -9.47 -20.59 -0.59
CA THR A 482 -10.44 -20.13 0.42
C THR A 482 -11.08 -18.85 -0.10
N ALA A 483 -12.42 -18.79 -0.10
CA ALA A 483 -13.17 -17.60 -0.48
C ALA A 483 -12.88 -16.51 0.56
N ALA A 484 -11.80 -15.76 0.33
CA ALA A 484 -11.49 -14.48 0.91
C ALA A 484 -12.77 -13.72 1.28
N ARG A 485 -13.05 -13.58 2.58
CA ARG A 485 -14.29 -12.94 3.07
C ARG A 485 -14.25 -11.44 2.78
N PHE A 486 -13.14 -10.78 3.10
CA PHE A 486 -12.88 -9.38 2.77
C PHE A 486 -11.96 -9.24 1.55
N ARG A 487 -11.62 -8.01 1.16
CA ARG A 487 -10.78 -7.78 -0.01
C ARG A 487 -9.32 -8.01 0.36
N HIS A 488 -8.65 -8.88 -0.39
CA HIS A 488 -7.23 -9.17 -0.19
C HIS A 488 -6.41 -8.35 -1.17
N LEU A 489 -5.89 -7.22 -0.71
CA LEU A 489 -4.89 -6.49 -1.47
C LEU A 489 -3.62 -7.30 -1.46
N LYS A 490 -3.03 -7.49 -2.64
CA LYS A 490 -1.75 -8.17 -2.79
C LYS A 490 -0.75 -7.20 -3.37
N VAL A 491 0.53 -7.51 -3.16
CA VAL A 491 1.63 -6.77 -3.77
C VAL A 491 2.24 -7.63 -4.86
N ASN A 492 2.35 -7.10 -6.07
CA ASN A 492 3.00 -7.82 -7.16
C ASN A 492 4.49 -8.07 -6.81
N ARG A 493 4.90 -9.34 -6.78
CA ARG A 493 6.28 -9.81 -6.44
C ARG A 493 7.38 -9.32 -7.40
N VAL A 494 7.03 -8.64 -8.48
CA VAL A 494 7.93 -8.09 -9.49
C VAL A 494 7.87 -6.56 -9.46
N THR A 495 6.69 -5.97 -9.62
CA THR A 495 6.56 -4.50 -9.74
C THR A 495 6.48 -3.78 -8.39
N GLY A 496 5.95 -4.44 -7.35
CA GLY A 496 5.62 -3.82 -6.07
C GLY A 496 4.29 -3.03 -6.06
N GLU A 497 3.53 -3.11 -7.15
CA GLU A 497 2.21 -2.48 -7.26
C GLU A 497 1.14 -3.27 -6.51
N THR A 498 0.13 -2.56 -6.00
CA THR A 498 -1.02 -3.16 -5.36
C THR A 498 -1.96 -3.76 -6.41
N ILE A 499 -2.38 -5.00 -6.20
CA ILE A 499 -3.34 -5.72 -7.05
C ILE A 499 -4.52 -6.20 -6.18
N TYR A 500 -5.73 -6.20 -6.76
CA TYR A 500 -6.97 -6.66 -6.14
C TYR A 500 -7.31 -8.08 -6.56
#